data_AF-A0AAW1NMJ9-F1
#
_entry.id   AF-A0AAW1NMJ9-F1
#
_cell.length_a   1.000
_cell.length_b   1.000
_cell.length_c   1.000
_cell.angle_alpha   90.00
_cell.angle_beta   90.00
_cell.angle_gamma   90.00
#
_symmetry.space_group_name_H-M   'P 1'
#
loop_
_entity.id
_entity.type
_entity.pdbx_description
1 polymer ?
#
loop_
_entity_poly.entity_id
_entity_poly.type
_entity_poly.pdbx_seq_one_letter_code
_entity_poly.pdbx_strand_id
1 'polypeptide(L)'
;MGMLAAEGTYDRLEKMLKTGTAPVDLLLLMAASENDAPKIAELIRAGADLESKDINGKTAGQIATSEEAQELIGKPELAYTF
;
A
#
# COMPACT_ATOMS: atom_id res chain seq x y z
N MET A 1 -18.31 -14.44 -8.56
CA MET A 1 -16.97 -15.06 -8.71
C MET A 1 -16.12 -14.49 -7.60
N GLY A 2 -15.89 -15.26 -6.52
CA GLY A 2 -15.05 -14.81 -5.41
C GLY A 2 -13.59 -14.78 -5.85
N MET A 3 -12.89 -13.67 -5.61
CA MET A 3 -11.45 -13.58 -5.85
C MET A 3 -10.75 -14.71 -5.09
N LEU A 4 -10.19 -15.67 -5.84
CA LEU A 4 -9.23 -16.64 -5.33
C LEU A 4 -7.94 -15.85 -5.05
N ALA A 5 -7.76 -15.37 -3.82
CA ALA A 5 -6.46 -14.89 -3.40
C ALA A 5 -5.52 -16.10 -3.44
N ALA A 6 -4.46 -16.00 -4.25
CA ALA A 6 -3.44 -17.03 -4.35
C ALA A 6 -2.89 -17.38 -2.97
N GLU A 7 -2.49 -18.64 -2.76
CA GLU A 7 -2.11 -19.23 -1.45
C GLU A 7 -1.02 -18.48 -0.66
N GLY A 8 -0.38 -17.43 -1.20
CA GLY A 8 0.55 -16.57 -0.45
C GLY A 8 -0.03 -15.28 0.12
N THR A 9 -1.19 -14.83 -0.35
CA THR A 9 -1.72 -13.49 0.00
C THR A 9 -2.37 -13.49 1.38
N TYR A 10 -3.06 -14.58 1.75
CA TYR A 10 -3.67 -14.73 3.08
C TYR A 10 -2.64 -14.89 4.19
N ASP A 11 -1.58 -15.69 3.98
CA ASP A 11 -0.53 -15.87 4.98
C ASP A 11 0.22 -14.58 5.30
N ARG A 12 0.43 -13.74 4.28
CA ARG A 12 1.03 -12.42 4.45
C ARG A 12 0.08 -11.46 5.16
N LEU A 13 -1.19 -11.43 4.74
CA LEU A 13 -2.26 -10.67 5.37
C LEU A 13 -2.39 -11.04 6.86
N GLU A 14 -2.46 -12.32 7.20
CA GLU A 14 -2.57 -12.78 8.59
C GLU A 14 -1.35 -12.42 9.44
N LYS A 15 -0.13 -12.60 8.90
CA LYS A 15 1.10 -12.24 9.62
C LYS A 15 1.15 -10.75 9.92
N MET A 16 0.69 -9.88 9.01
CA MET A 16 0.68 -8.43 9.20
C MET A 16 -0.53 -7.91 9.99
N LEU A 17 -1.69 -8.56 9.90
CA LEU A 17 -2.80 -8.27 10.83
C LEU A 17 -2.39 -8.61 12.26
N LYS A 18 -1.58 -9.66 12.46
CA LYS A 18 -0.98 -9.99 13.76
C LYS A 18 0.05 -8.96 14.24
N THR A 19 0.65 -8.15 13.35
CA THR A 19 1.54 -7.04 13.73
C THR A 19 0.78 -5.77 14.12
N GLY A 20 -0.55 -5.76 13.99
CA GLY A 20 -1.41 -4.62 14.36
C GLY A 20 -1.45 -3.51 13.32
N THR A 21 -0.96 -3.77 12.10
CA THR A 21 -1.00 -2.83 10.97
C THR A 21 -2.45 -2.63 10.52
N ALA A 22 -2.87 -1.39 10.27
CA ALA A 22 -4.24 -1.15 9.84
C ALA A 22 -4.45 -1.73 8.43
N PRO A 23 -5.65 -2.26 8.12
CA PRO A 23 -5.92 -2.81 6.79
C PRO A 23 -5.66 -1.82 5.64
N VAL A 24 -5.87 -0.52 5.89
CA VAL A 24 -5.63 0.54 4.90
C VAL A 24 -4.14 0.70 4.56
N ASP A 25 -3.25 0.57 5.55
CA ASP A 25 -1.80 0.66 5.35
C ASP A 25 -1.28 -0.53 4.55
N LEU A 26 -1.84 -1.71 4.81
CA LEU A 26 -1.53 -2.90 4.02
C LEU A 26 -1.94 -2.73 2.56
N LEU A 27 -3.14 -2.20 2.31
CA LEU A 27 -3.61 -1.94 0.96
C LEU A 27 -2.69 -0.94 0.25
N LEU A 28 -2.12 0.03 0.98
CA LEU A 28 -1.15 0.98 0.43
C LEU A 28 0.15 0.26 0.00
N LEU A 29 0.69 -0.63 0.84
CA LEU A 29 1.88 -1.43 0.49
C LEU A 29 1.64 -2.30 -0.75
N MET A 30 0.43 -2.88 -0.87
CA MET A 30 0.06 -3.68 -2.04
C MET A 30 -0.09 -2.81 -3.30
N ALA A 31 -0.79 -1.68 -3.21
CA ALA A 31 -0.96 -0.76 -4.33
C ALA A 31 0.38 -0.19 -4.81
N ALA A 32 1.31 0.09 -3.89
CA ALA A 32 2.69 0.48 -4.22
C ALA A 32 3.44 -0.61 -4.99
N SER A 33 3.28 -1.89 -4.60
CA SER A 33 3.92 -3.02 -5.31
C SER A 33 3.36 -3.23 -6.72
N GLU A 34 2.09 -2.89 -6.92
CA GLU A 34 1.41 -2.92 -8.22
C GLU A 34 1.67 -1.63 -9.04
N ASN A 35 2.31 -0.62 -8.44
CA ASN A 35 2.47 0.74 -9.00
C ASN A 35 1.13 1.38 -9.42
N ASP A 36 0.05 1.07 -8.70
CA ASP A 36 -1.30 1.54 -9.00
C ASP A 36 -1.52 2.93 -8.39
N ALA A 37 -1.09 3.96 -9.11
CA ALA A 37 -1.20 5.35 -8.70
C ALA A 37 -2.63 5.78 -8.30
N PRO A 38 -3.69 5.43 -9.06
CA PRO A 38 -5.07 5.71 -8.65
C PRO A 38 -5.43 5.08 -7.29
N LYS A 39 -5.11 3.80 -7.05
CA LYS A 39 -5.36 3.17 -5.75
C LYS A 39 -4.55 3.82 -4.63
N ILE A 40 -3.28 4.15 -4.89
CA ILE A 40 -2.42 4.83 -3.91
C ILE A 40 -3.05 6.16 -3.48
N ALA A 41 -3.53 6.97 -4.43
CA ALA A 41 -4.18 8.24 -4.12
C ALA A 41 -5.42 8.06 -3.22
N GLU A 42 -6.29 7.09 -3.53
CA GLU A 42 -7.48 6.79 -2.71
C GLU A 42 -7.10 6.34 -1.29
N LEU A 43 -6.04 5.55 -1.15
CA LEU A 43 -5.58 5.06 0.15
C LEU A 43 -4.94 6.17 0.99
N ILE A 44 -4.21 7.10 0.36
CA ILE A 44 -3.71 8.31 1.01
C ILE A 44 -4.88 9.17 1.52
N ARG A 45 -5.92 9.37 0.70
CA ARG A 45 -7.16 10.09 1.09
C ARG A 45 -7.89 9.38 2.24
N ALA A 46 -7.85 8.05 2.29
CA ALA A 46 -8.43 7.26 3.36
C ALA A 46 -7.64 7.30 4.68
N GLY A 47 -6.48 7.99 4.70
CA GLY A 47 -5.64 8.13 5.88
C GLY A 47 -4.67 6.98 6.11
N ALA A 48 -4.23 6.31 5.03
CA ALA A 48 -3.16 5.32 5.12
C ALA A 48 -1.88 5.91 5.74
N ASP A 49 -1.24 5.15 6.62
CA ASP A 49 0.07 5.47 7.15
C ASP A 49 1.16 5.15 6.12
N LEU A 50 1.81 6.20 5.62
CA LEU A 50 2.88 6.11 4.62
C LEU A 50 4.17 5.49 5.18
N GLU A 51 4.35 5.51 6.50
CA GLU A 51 5.52 4.98 7.20
C GLU A 51 5.38 3.51 7.58
N SER A 52 4.21 2.93 7.33
CA SER A 52 3.98 1.50 7.53
C SER A 52 4.92 0.66 6.66
N LYS A 53 5.36 -0.47 7.23
CA LYS A 53 6.37 -1.33 6.65
C LYS A 53 5.83 -2.71 6.33
N ASP A 54 6.29 -3.28 5.23
CA ASP A 54 6.03 -4.67 4.88
C ASP A 54 6.82 -5.66 5.75
N ILE A 55 6.66 -6.96 5.48
CA ILE A 55 7.40 -8.03 6.16
C ILE A 55 8.92 -7.95 6.02
N ASN A 56 9.43 -7.20 5.05
CA ASN A 56 10.86 -6.99 4.80
C ASN A 56 11.37 -5.68 5.41
N GLY A 57 10.51 -4.93 6.11
CA GLY A 57 10.85 -3.65 6.71
C GLY A 57 10.85 -2.47 5.71
N LYS A 58 10.23 -2.63 4.54
CA LYS A 58 10.18 -1.60 3.49
C LYS A 58 8.87 -0.80 3.55
N THR A 59 8.96 0.51 3.37
CA THR A 59 7.78 1.39 3.24
C THR A 59 7.18 1.33 1.83
N ALA A 60 5.96 1.86 1.66
CA ALA A 60 5.31 1.93 0.36
C ALA A 60 6.19 2.64 -0.70
N GLY A 61 6.84 3.74 -0.34
CA GLY A 61 7.74 4.48 -1.25
C GLY A 61 8.98 3.70 -1.66
N GLN A 62 9.46 2.77 -0.81
CA GLN A 62 10.59 1.88 -1.12
C GLN A 62 10.19 0.66 -1.95
N ILE A 63 8.89 0.32 -1.95
CA ILE A 63 8.31 -0.78 -2.72
C ILE A 63 7.96 -0.30 -4.13
N ALA A 64 7.43 0.92 -4.25
CA ALA A 64 7.09 1.53 -5.53
C ALA A 64 8.31 1.66 -6.44
N THR A 65 8.14 1.30 -7.71
CA THR A 65 9.18 1.38 -8.75
C THR A 65 8.88 2.42 -9.81
N SER A 66 7.62 2.85 -9.95
CA SER A 66 7.23 3.93 -10.87
C SER A 66 7.46 5.29 -10.22
N GLU A 67 7.91 6.24 -11.03
CA GLU A 67 8.10 7.63 -10.60
C GLU A 67 6.80 8.24 -10.09
N GLU A 68 5.67 7.96 -10.75
CA GLU A 68 4.35 8.46 -10.36
C GLU A 68 3.92 7.98 -8.95
N ALA A 69 4.10 6.68 -8.66
CA ALA A 69 3.77 6.15 -7.34
C ALA A 69 4.71 6.69 -6.26
N GLN A 70 6.00 6.82 -6.56
CA GLN A 70 6.98 7.40 -5.64
C GLN A 70 6.69 8.88 -5.37
N GLU A 71 6.30 9.64 -6.39
CA GLU A 71 5.94 11.04 -6.25
C GLU A 71 4.67 11.22 -5.42
N LEU A 72 3.62 10.41 -5.67
CA LEU A 72 2.40 10.44 -4.86
C LEU A 72 2.65 10.14 -3.39
N ILE A 73 3.52 9.17 -3.09
CA ILE A 73 3.86 8.81 -1.71
C ILE A 73 4.76 9.87 -1.07
N GLY A 74 5.69 10.45 -1.83
CA GLY A 74 6.58 11.52 -1.35
C GLY A 74 5.91 12.89 -1.19
N LYS A 75 4.82 13.12 -1.92
CA LYS A 75 4.00 14.35 -1.92
C LYS A 75 2.52 13.99 -1.82
N PRO A 76 2.04 13.55 -0.65
CA PRO A 76 0.66 13.08 -0.47
C PRO A 76 -0.39 14.16 -0.75
N GLU A 77 -0.02 15.45 -0.72
CA GLU A 77 -0.89 16.54 -1.16
C GLU A 77 -1.36 16.41 -2.61
N LEU A 78 -0.56 15.78 -3.48
CA LEU A 78 -0.94 15.52 -4.87
C LEU A 78 -2.14 14.59 -4.95
N ALA A 79 -2.28 13.67 -3.98
CA ALA A 79 -3.43 12.78 -3.93
C ALA A 79 -4.76 13.54 -3.91
N TYR A 80 -4.83 14.80 -3.49
CA TYR A 80 -6.09 15.58 -3.46
C TYR A 80 -6.35 16.43 -4.73
N THR A 81 -5.47 16.34 -5.74
CA THR A 81 -5.52 17.21 -6.93
C THR A 81 -6.21 16.59 -8.16
N PHE A 82 -6.62 15.32 -8.08
CA PHE A 82 -7.27 14.57 -9.16
C PHE A 82 -8.75 14.32 -8.90
#